data_AF-A0A3C0CVC0-F1
#
_entry.id   AF-A0A3C0CVC0-F1
#
_cell.length_a   1.000
_cell.length_b   1.000
_cell.length_c   1.000
_cell.angle_alpha   90.00
_cell.angle_beta   90.00
_cell.angle_gamma   90.00
#
_symmetry.space_group_name_H-M   'P 1'
#
loop_
_entity.id
_entity.type
_entity.pdbx_description
1 polymer ?
#
loop_
_entity_poly.entity_id
_entity_poly.type
_entity_poly.pdbx_seq_one_letter_code
_entity_poly.pdbx_strand_id
1 'polypeptide(L)' 'MSKEIIVNAGTRETRVALIDSGKLVELHVERDDQVTGSVYKCKVANVLPGMDAAFVEIGLERNAFLYAG' A
#
# COMPACT_ATOMS: atom_id res chain seq x y z
N MET A 1 -15.81 -21.40 18.55
CA MET A 1 -14.90 -20.85 17.54
C MET A 1 -15.27 -19.40 17.33
N SER A 2 -14.60 -18.49 18.04
CA SER A 2 -14.73 -17.05 17.82
C SER A 2 -13.43 -16.56 17.21
N LYS A 3 -13.52 -15.88 16.07
CA LYS A 3 -12.44 -15.11 15.50
C LYS A 3 -12.78 -13.65 15.66
N GLU A 4 -11.84 -12.88 16.18
CA GLU A 4 -12.01 -11.47 16.48
C GLU A 4 -10.87 -10.70 15.83
N ILE A 5 -11.20 -9.53 15.29
CA ILE A 5 -10.22 -8.57 14.80
C ILE A 5 -10.27 -7.38 15.75
N ILE A 6 -9.15 -7.11 16.40
CA ILE A 6 -9.02 -5.97 17.31
C ILE A 6 -8.14 -4.92 16.63
N VAL A 7 -8.69 -3.72 16.45
CA VAL A 7 -7.99 -2.58 15.85
C VAL A 7 -7.66 -1.55 16.92
N ASN A 8 -6.38 -1.16 17.00
CA ASN A 8 -5.92 -0.05 17.82
C ASN A 8 -5.25 0.98 16.91
N ALA A 9 -5.95 2.08 16.63
CA ALA A 9 -5.45 3.18 15.83
C ALA A 9 -4.90 4.29 16.75
N GLY A 10 -3.59 4.49 16.74
CA GLY A 10 -2.90 5.56 17.45
C GLY A 10 -2.28 6.58 16.49
N THR A 11 -1.72 7.65 17.03
CA THR A 11 -1.09 8.72 16.21
C THR A 11 0.23 8.31 15.56
N ARG A 12 0.93 7.31 16.12
CA ARG A 12 2.24 6.84 15.63
C ARG A 12 2.16 5.53 14.86
N GLU A 13 1.18 4.70 15.18
CA GLU A 13 1.01 3.39 14.56
C GLU A 13 -0.44 2.92 14.66
N THR A 14 -0.85 2.15 13.66
CA THR A 14 -2.08 1.37 13.67
C THR A 14 -1.72 -0.10 13.87
N ARG A 15 -2.42 -0.76 14.79
CA ARG A 15 -2.20 -2.18 15.10
C ARG A 15 -3.48 -2.96 14.90
N VAL A 16 -3.37 -4.10 14.24
CA VAL A 16 -4.50 -5.01 14.00
C VAL A 16 -4.13 -6.40 14.49
N ALA A 17 -4.87 -6.92 15.45
CA ALA A 17 -4.66 -8.26 15.99
C ALA A 17 -5.79 -9.20 15.55
N LEU A 18 -5.42 -10.36 15.01
CA LEU A 18 -6.32 -11.49 14.80
C LEU A 18 -6.27 -12.38 16.04
N ILE A 19 -7.39 -12.48 16.75
CA ILE A 19 -7.56 -13.37 17.88
C ILE A 19 -8.43 -14.55 17.44
N ASP A 20 -7.99 -15.77 17.73
CA ASP A 20 -8.80 -16.98 17.59
C ASP A 20 -8.93 -17.63 18.96
N SER A 21 -10.17 -17.78 19.42
CA SER A 21 -10.50 -18.47 20.67
C SER A 21 -9.72 -17.92 21.87
N GLY A 22 -9.63 -16.58 21.95
CA GLY A 22 -8.93 -15.86 23.02
C GLY A 22 -7.41 -15.85 22.92
N LYS A 23 -6.82 -16.44 21.87
CA LYS A 23 -5.37 -16.46 21.63
C LYS A 23 -5.00 -15.57 20.47
N LEU A 24 -3.92 -14.80 20.64
CA LEU A 24 -3.32 -14.04 19.54
C LEU A 24 -2.75 -14.99 18.49
N VAL A 25 -3.25 -14.87 17.27
CA VAL A 25 -2.76 -15.62 16.11
C VAL A 25 -1.81 -14.77 15.29
N GLU A 26 -2.16 -13.51 15.05
CA GLU A 26 -1.40 -12.62 14.18
C GLU A 26 -1.51 -11.16 14.64
N LEU A 27 -0.44 -10.40 14.48
CA LEU A 27 -0.38 -8.97 14.76
C LEU A 27 0.24 -8.24 13.57
N HIS A 28 -0.55 -7.36 12.95
CA HIS A 28 -0.08 -6.39 11.98
C HIS A 28 0.15 -5.04 12.64
N VAL A 29 1.28 -4.39 12.32
CA VAL A 29 1.64 -3.06 12.80
C VAL A 29 2.04 -2.21 11.62
N GLU A 30 1.34 -1.10 11.41
CA GLU A 30 1.57 -0.14 10.33
C GLU A 30 1.95 1.21 10.94
N ARG A 31 3.04 1.80 10.46
CA ARG A 31 3.60 3.08 10.96
C ARG A 31 3.67 4.16 9.91
N ASP A 32 3.86 3.76 8.66
CA ASP A 32 4.06 4.65 7.52
C ASP A 32 3.06 4.26 6.43
N ASP A 33 2.62 5.24 5.65
CA ASP A 33 1.76 5.00 4.50
C ASP A 33 2.53 4.21 3.42
N GLN A 34 2.21 2.92 3.27
CA GLN A 34 2.77 2.11 2.19
C GLN A 34 2.04 2.38 0.87
N VAL A 35 2.79 2.85 -0.14
CA VAL A 35 2.28 3.00 -1.51
C VAL A 35 2.31 1.70 -2.31
N THR A 36 3.01 0.67 -1.81
CA THR A 36 3.16 -0.61 -2.50
C THR A 36 1.81 -1.33 -2.57
N GLY A 37 1.45 -1.84 -3.76
CA GLY A 37 0.16 -2.53 -3.98
C GLY A 37 -1.05 -1.59 -4.12
N SER A 38 -0.84 -0.28 -3.99
CA SER A 38 -1.89 0.72 -4.26
C SER A 38 -2.19 0.81 -5.76
N VAL A 39 -3.44 1.14 -6.08
CA VAL A 39 -3.93 1.32 -7.45
C VAL A 39 -4.28 2.78 -7.66
N TYR A 40 -3.70 3.39 -8.69
CA TYR A 40 -3.86 4.81 -8.99
C TYR A 40 -4.48 5.02 -10.37
N LYS A 41 -5.36 6.02 -10.47
CA LYS A 41 -5.68 6.64 -11.76
C LYS A 41 -4.62 7.70 -12.04
N CYS A 42 -3.93 7.58 -13.16
CA CYS A 42 -2.81 8.45 -13.49
C CYS A 42 -2.95 9.12 -14.87
N LYS A 43 -2.18 10.18 -15.08
CA LYS A 43 -2.00 10.83 -16.37
C LYS A 43 -0.61 10.50 -16.92
N VAL A 44 -0.52 10.14 -18.19
CA VAL A 44 0.78 9.94 -18.85
C VAL A 44 1.46 11.29 -19.02
N ALA A 45 2.66 11.43 -18.47
CA ALA A 45 3.47 12.64 -18.55
C ALA A 45 4.41 12.60 -19.76
N ASN A 46 5.09 11.47 -19.99
CA ASN A 46 5.97 11.28 -21.14
C ASN A 46 6.07 9.81 -21.54
N VAL A 47 6.25 9.54 -22.82
CA VAL A 47 6.47 8.19 -23.37
C VAL A 47 7.92 8.08 -23.82
N LEU A 48 8.57 6.96 -23.52
CA LEU A 48 9.97 6.68 -23.84
C LEU A 48 10.06 5.49 -24.80
N PRO A 49 9.95 5.70 -26.12
CA PRO A 49 9.94 4.61 -27.10
C PRO A 49 11.21 3.75 -27.08
N GLY A 50 12.38 4.33 -26.79
CA GLY A 50 13.65 3.59 -26.74
C GLY A 50 13.83 2.71 -25.50
N MET A 51 12.90 2.77 -24.54
CA MET A 51 12.94 2.01 -23.30
C MET A 51 11.69 1.15 -23.09
N ASP A 52 10.77 1.14 -24.05
CA ASP A 52 9.44 0.52 -23.92
C ASP A 52 8.77 0.88 -22.59
N ALA A 53 8.70 2.18 -22.29
CA ALA A 53 8.23 2.67 -21.01
C ALA A 53 7.57 4.05 -21.09
N ALA A 54 6.94 4.48 -20.00
CA ALA A 54 6.36 5.81 -19.84
C ALA A 54 6.54 6.32 -18.40
N PHE A 55 6.61 7.64 -18.24
CA PHE A 55 6.45 8.30 -16.95
C PHE A 55 4.99 8.70 -16.75
N VAL A 56 4.43 8.40 -15.57
CA VAL A 56 3.04 8.68 -15.22
C VAL A 56 2.94 9.47 -13.91
N GLU A 57 2.03 10.44 -13.88
CA GLU A 57 1.72 11.23 -12.69
C GLU A 57 0.71 10.49 -11.82
N ILE A 58 1.11 10.12 -10.60
CA ILE A 58 0.27 9.41 -9.62
C ILE A 58 -0.11 10.26 -8.39
N GLY A 59 0.22 11.56 -8.41
CA GLY A 59 -0.06 12.50 -7.31
C GLY A 59 0.98 12.47 -6.18
N LEU A 60 2.11 11.81 -6.36
CA LEU A 60 3.27 11.89 -5.47
C LEU A 60 4.25 12.98 -5.93
N GLU A 61 5.26 13.27 -5.10
CA GLU A 61 6.30 14.28 -5.38
C GLU A 61 7.06 14.01 -6.70
N ARG A 62 7.15 12.75 -7.13
CA ARG A 62 7.84 12.33 -8.35
C ARG A 62 6.93 11.47 -9.22
N ASN A 63 7.11 11.60 -10.53
CA ASN A 63 6.45 10.74 -11.49
C ASN A 63 6.88 9.28 -11.30
N ALA A 64 5.92 8.37 -11.44
CA ALA A 64 6.18 6.94 -11.42
C ALA A 64 6.63 6.47 -12.82
N PHE A 65 7.42 5.40 -12.83
CA PHE A 65 7.87 4.74 -14.05
C PHE A 65 6.97 3.54 -14.35
N LEU A 66 6.41 3.50 -15.56
CA LEU A 66 5.57 2.43 -16.06
C LEU A 66 6.31 1.72 -17.21
N TYR A 67 6.70 0.47 -16.98
CA TYR A 67 7.31 -0.39 -17.98
C TYR A 67 6.24 -1.09 -18.81
N ALA A 68 6.40 -1.13 -20.14
CA ALA A 68 5.38 -1.64 -21.05
C ALA A 68 5.38 -3.18 -21.16
N GLY A 69 6.54 -3.84 -21.02
CA GLY A 69 6.65 -5.30 -21.06
C GLY A 69 6.34 -5.93 -22.41
#